data_AF-R1FP98-F1
#
_entry.id   AF-R1FP98-F1
#
_cell.length_a   1.000
_cell.length_b   1.000
_cell.length_c   1.000
_cell.angle_alpha   90.00
_cell.angle_beta   90.00
_cell.angle_gamma   90.00
#
_symmetry.space_group_name_H-M   'P 1'
#
loop_
_entity.id
_entity.type
_entity.pdbx_description
1 polymer ?
#
loop_
_entity_poly.entity_id
_entity_poly.type
_entity_poly.pdbx_seq_one_letter_code
_entity_poly.pdbx_strand_id
1 'polypeptide(L)'
;MTITSIAGKILPALATTTAAVSGLASLELLKLLQPDKPLSDFQNGFVNLALPLLAFSAPLAAPRHVFGREGITWTMWDHIMVDEGREITLDELRLLFSQRYGLEVSTVAYGASLFYVGGREVGRHGLPLSQLANALPG
;
A
#
# COMPACT_ATOMS: atom_id res chain seq x y z
N MET A 1 13.39 -37.42 2.00
CA MET A 1 12.33 -36.47 1.59
C MET A 1 11.25 -37.27 0.88
N THR A 2 10.05 -37.41 1.45
CA THR A 2 9.01 -38.29 0.93
C THR A 2 8.20 -37.60 -0.17
N ILE A 3 7.71 -38.36 -1.16
CA ILE A 3 6.94 -37.85 -2.31
C ILE A 3 5.72 -37.02 -1.90
N THR A 4 5.20 -37.27 -0.69
CA THR A 4 4.10 -36.55 -0.05
C THR A 4 4.42 -35.08 0.25
N SER A 5 5.66 -34.75 0.64
CA SER A 5 6.07 -33.37 0.92
C SER A 5 6.18 -32.54 -0.36
N ILE A 6 6.63 -33.16 -1.46
CA ILE A 6 6.84 -32.50 -2.75
C ILE A 6 5.51 -32.31 -3.50
N ALA A 7 4.62 -33.31 -3.49
CA ALA A 7 3.32 -33.24 -4.15
C ALA A 7 2.31 -32.33 -3.42
N GLY A 8 2.38 -32.27 -2.09
CA GLY A 8 1.46 -31.49 -1.26
C GLY A 8 1.88 -30.05 -0.97
N LYS A 9 3.06 -29.60 -1.42
CA LYS A 9 3.67 -28.30 -1.05
C LYS A 9 3.64 -28.06 0.47
N ILE A 10 3.93 -29.11 1.25
CA ILE A 10 3.84 -29.04 2.71
C ILE A 10 4.96 -28.14 3.23
N LEU A 11 4.59 -27.04 3.89
CA LEU A 11 5.53 -26.19 4.62
C LEU A 11 5.82 -26.82 5.99
N PRO A 12 7.08 -27.13 6.32
CA PRO A 12 7.42 -27.66 7.63
C PRO A 12 7.18 -26.58 8.70
N ALA A 13 6.48 -26.93 9.77
CA ALA A 13 6.17 -26.05 10.89
C ALA A 13 6.38 -26.79 12.21
N LEU A 14 6.91 -26.07 13.21
CA LEU A 14 7.11 -26.58 14.56
C LEU A 14 6.54 -25.57 15.57
N ALA A 15 5.89 -26.06 16.63
CA ALA A 15 5.25 -25.19 17.61
C ALA A 15 6.24 -24.23 18.29
N THR A 16 7.52 -24.61 18.42
CA THR A 16 8.55 -23.77 19.05
C THR A 16 8.88 -22.54 18.22
N THR A 17 9.02 -22.67 16.89
CA THR A 17 9.23 -21.51 16.01
C THR A 17 8.01 -20.59 15.97
N THR A 18 6.79 -21.16 16.00
CA THR A 18 5.55 -20.38 16.05
C THR A 18 5.45 -19.61 17.36
N ALA A 19 5.71 -20.25 18.50
CA ALA A 19 5.68 -19.59 19.82
C ALA A 19 6.72 -18.47 19.91
N ALA A 20 7.93 -18.69 19.41
CA ALA A 20 8.99 -17.69 19.39
C ALA A 20 8.60 -16.45 18.56
N VAL A 21 8.12 -16.64 17.33
CA VAL A 21 7.72 -15.53 16.45
C VAL A 21 6.50 -14.78 17.02
N SER A 22 5.48 -15.50 17.52
CA SER A 22 4.32 -14.87 18.14
C SER A 22 4.67 -14.07 19.40
N GLY A 23 5.62 -14.56 20.21
CA GLY A 23 6.11 -13.84 21.38
C GLY A 23 6.80 -12.53 20.99
N LEU A 24 7.69 -12.56 19.99
CA LEU A 24 8.34 -11.36 19.47
C LEU A 24 7.34 -10.35 18.88
N ALA A 25 6.38 -10.82 18.10
CA ALA A 25 5.31 -9.96 17.55
C ALA A 25 4.49 -9.30 18.66
N SER A 26 4.19 -10.04 19.74
CA SER A 26 3.45 -9.54 20.89
C SER A 26 4.24 -8.43 21.63
N LEU A 27 5.57 -8.49 21.66
CA LEU A 27 6.40 -7.43 22.22
C LEU A 27 6.35 -6.14 21.39
N GLU A 28 6.38 -6.23 20.07
CA GLU A 28 6.22 -5.05 19.20
C GLU A 28 4.80 -4.46 19.31
N LEU A 29 3.78 -5.29 19.51
CA LEU A 29 2.42 -4.83 19.77
C LEU A 29 2.32 -3.97 21.05
N LEU A 30 3.02 -4.35 22.12
CA LEU A 30 3.08 -3.56 23.35
C LEU A 30 3.73 -2.18 23.13
N LYS A 31 4.66 -2.06 22.16
CA LYS A 31 5.24 -0.77 21.77
C LYS A 31 4.24 0.09 21.00
N LEU A 32 3.44 -0.52 20.12
CA LEU A 32 2.38 0.20 19.37
C LEU A 32 1.30 0.80 20.28
N LEU A 33 1.00 0.16 21.41
CA LEU A 33 0.02 0.67 22.37
C LEU A 33 0.52 1.85 23.21
N GLN A 34 1.84 2.12 23.20
CA GLN A 34 2.42 3.25 23.92
C GLN A 34 2.37 4.50 23.03
N PRO A 35 1.98 5.67 23.56
CA PRO A 35 2.02 6.92 22.80
C PRO A 35 3.47 7.33 22.48
N ASP A 36 3.64 8.04 21.37
CA ASP A 36 4.87 8.73 20.97
C ASP A 36 6.13 7.85 20.86
N LYS A 37 5.98 6.59 20.44
CA LYS A 37 7.13 5.70 20.20
C LYS A 37 7.85 6.04 18.90
N PRO A 38 9.16 6.39 18.94
CA PRO A 38 9.92 6.66 17.73
C PRO A 38 10.16 5.37 16.94
N LEU A 39 10.33 5.50 15.61
CA LEU A 39 10.58 4.37 14.71
C LEU A 39 11.81 3.53 15.11
N SER A 40 12.81 4.17 15.74
CA SER A 40 14.04 3.53 16.23
C SER A 40 13.81 2.47 17.31
N ASP A 41 12.70 2.54 18.04
CA ASP A 41 12.37 1.61 19.12
C ASP A 41 11.78 0.29 18.60
N PHE A 42 11.28 0.30 17.36
CA PHE A 42 10.73 -0.87 16.70
C PHE A 42 11.84 -1.73 16.11
N GLN A 43 11.62 -3.05 16.08
CA GLN A 43 12.60 -3.99 15.55
C GLN A 43 11.94 -5.07 14.71
N ASN A 44 12.54 -5.33 13.54
CA ASN A 44 12.28 -6.53 12.76
C ASN A 44 13.12 -7.67 13.32
N GLY A 45 12.48 -8.74 13.77
CA GLY A 45 13.17 -9.94 14.28
C GLY A 45 13.31 -11.03 13.23
N PHE A 46 14.51 -11.58 13.09
CA PHE A 46 14.82 -12.75 12.27
C PHE A 46 15.28 -13.90 13.17
N VAL A 47 14.65 -15.07 13.03
CA VAL A 47 14.89 -16.21 13.92
C VAL A 47 15.22 -17.45 13.10
N ASN A 48 16.32 -18.12 13.46
CA ASN A 48 16.66 -19.45 12.98
C ASN A 48 17.12 -20.32 14.15
N LEU A 49 16.19 -21.10 14.71
CA LEU A 49 16.43 -21.94 15.88
C LEU A 49 17.33 -23.17 15.61
N ALA A 50 17.61 -23.49 14.35
CA ALA A 50 18.57 -24.54 14.02
C ALA A 50 20.03 -24.10 14.26
N LEU A 51 20.31 -22.80 14.09
CA LEU A 51 21.62 -22.16 14.33
C LEU A 51 21.62 -21.26 15.57
N PRO A 52 20.73 -21.53 16.54
CA PRO A 52 20.28 -20.59 17.58
C PRO A 52 20.42 -19.08 17.28
N LEU A 53 20.07 -18.66 16.07
CA LEU A 53 20.27 -17.28 15.62
C LEU A 53 19.01 -16.45 15.87
N LEU A 54 19.18 -15.34 16.59
CA LEU A 54 18.21 -14.25 16.67
C LEU A 54 18.92 -12.97 16.23
N ALA A 55 18.40 -12.31 15.20
CA ALA A 55 18.93 -11.07 14.69
C ALA A 55 17.83 -10.02 14.63
N PHE A 56 18.18 -8.77 14.92
CA PHE A 56 17.25 -7.65 14.92
C PHE A 56 17.75 -6.54 14.02
N SER A 57 16.83 -5.85 13.35
CA SER A 57 17.14 -4.66 12.56
C SER A 57 16.07 -3.60 12.77
N ALA A 58 16.46 -2.33 12.71
CA ALA A 58 15.49 -1.24 12.73
C ALA A 58 14.65 -1.26 11.43
N PRO A 59 13.35 -0.97 11.50
CA PRO A 59 12.53 -0.81 10.31
C PRO A 59 12.98 0.41 9.51
N LEU A 60 12.85 0.30 8.18
CA LEU A 60 13.15 1.40 7.27
C LEU A 60 12.00 2.40 7.29
N ALA A 61 12.35 3.68 7.31
CA ALA A 61 11.37 4.75 7.11
C ALA A 61 10.77 4.65 5.69
N ALA A 62 9.48 4.99 5.57
CA ALA A 62 8.83 5.03 4.26
C ALA A 62 9.58 6.02 3.33
N PRO A 63 9.93 5.61 2.09
CA PRO A 63 10.53 6.50 1.13
C PRO A 63 9.67 7.75 0.93
N ARG A 64 10.31 8.91 0.96
CA ARG A 64 9.67 10.20 0.69
C ARG A 64 9.92 10.58 -0.75
N HIS A 65 8.85 10.86 -1.46
CA HIS A 65 8.86 11.31 -2.83
C HIS A 65 8.32 12.74 -2.89
N VAL A 66 8.76 13.52 -3.87
CA VAL A 66 8.34 14.91 -4.06
C VAL A 66 7.69 15.05 -5.43
N PHE A 67 6.54 15.70 -5.50
CA PHE A 67 5.87 16.01 -6.77
C PHE A 67 5.28 17.41 -6.81
N GLY A 68 4.87 17.81 -8.01
CA GLY A 68 4.20 19.08 -8.26
C GLY A 68 5.16 20.26 -8.27
N ARG A 69 4.63 21.44 -8.60
CA ARG A 69 5.43 22.68 -8.66
C ARG A 69 5.79 23.23 -7.28
N GLU A 70 4.99 22.90 -6.27
CA GLU A 70 5.15 23.38 -4.89
C GLU A 70 6.04 22.47 -4.02
N GLY A 71 6.54 21.35 -4.57
CA GLY A 71 7.44 20.45 -3.85
C GLY A 71 6.75 19.65 -2.73
N ILE A 72 5.52 19.20 -2.98
CA ILE A 72 4.73 18.43 -2.01
C ILE A 72 5.42 17.08 -1.78
N THR A 73 5.70 16.78 -0.52
CA THR A 73 6.30 15.50 -0.11
C THR A 73 5.21 14.49 0.26
N TRP A 74 5.33 13.27 -0.26
CA TRP A 74 4.41 12.18 0.02
C TRP A 74 5.15 10.86 0.25
N THR A 75 4.46 9.91 0.87
CA THR A 75 4.89 8.55 1.17
C THR A 75 3.81 7.55 0.76
N MET A 76 4.11 6.25 0.78
CA MET A 76 3.15 5.18 0.46
C MET A 76 1.85 5.23 1.29
N TRP A 77 1.86 5.87 2.46
CA TRP A 77 0.71 5.97 3.36
C TRP A 77 -0.21 7.16 3.07
N ASP A 78 0.25 8.10 2.24
CA ASP A 78 -0.48 9.31 1.92
C ASP A 78 -1.46 9.06 0.77
N HIS A 79 -2.62 9.70 0.86
CA HIS A 79 -3.66 9.63 -0.16
C HIS A 79 -4.25 11.02 -0.40
N ILE A 80 -4.63 11.31 -1.64
CA ILE A 80 -5.29 12.57 -1.99
C ILE A 80 -6.79 12.36 -1.85
N MET A 81 -7.36 12.97 -0.81
CA MET A 81 -8.81 13.05 -0.65
C MET A 81 -9.36 14.13 -1.56
N VAL A 82 -10.24 13.74 -2.48
CA VAL A 82 -10.98 14.66 -3.37
C VAL A 82 -12.42 14.67 -2.89
N ASP A 83 -12.79 15.68 -2.11
CA ASP A 83 -14.16 15.91 -1.63
C ASP A 83 -14.62 17.30 -2.04
N GLU A 84 -15.33 17.35 -3.16
CA GLU A 84 -15.89 18.59 -3.73
C GLU A 84 -17.39 18.74 -3.40
N GLY A 85 -17.94 17.91 -2.49
CA GLY A 85 -19.35 17.91 -2.12
C GLY A 85 -20.33 17.56 -3.25
N ARG A 86 -19.82 17.13 -4.42
CA ARG A 86 -20.59 16.69 -5.59
C ARG A 86 -19.87 15.58 -6.33
N GLU A 87 -20.59 14.85 -7.17
CA GLU A 87 -19.96 13.94 -8.11
C GLU A 87 -19.17 14.74 -9.15
N ILE A 88 -17.89 14.39 -9.30
CA ILE A 88 -16.99 14.99 -10.28
C ILE A 88 -16.88 14.08 -11.51
N THR A 89 -16.65 14.69 -12.66
CA THR A 89 -16.33 13.97 -13.91
C THR A 89 -14.82 13.74 -14.03
N LEU A 90 -14.42 12.87 -14.97
CA LEU A 90 -13.01 12.60 -15.23
C LEU A 90 -12.26 13.85 -15.74
N ASP A 91 -12.93 14.68 -16.54
CA ASP A 91 -12.37 15.95 -17.02
C ASP A 91 -12.18 16.96 -15.89
N GLU A 92 -13.15 17.06 -14.98
CA GLU A 92 -13.05 17.93 -13.81
C GLU A 92 -11.94 17.47 -12.86
N LEU A 93 -11.80 16.15 -12.67
CA LEU A 93 -10.70 15.57 -11.89
C LEU A 93 -9.34 15.97 -12.48
N ARG A 94 -9.17 15.86 -13.81
CA ARG A 94 -7.91 16.26 -14.48
C ARG A 94 -7.64 17.75 -14.31
N LEU A 95 -8.66 18.59 -14.45
CA LEU A 95 -8.53 20.03 -14.27
C LEU A 95 -8.14 20.38 -12.83
N LEU A 96 -8.77 19.74 -11.84
CA LEU A 96 -8.44 19.91 -10.42
C LEU A 96 -6.98 19.57 -10.13
N PHE A 97 -6.48 18.44 -10.64
CA PHE A 97 -5.09 18.03 -10.43
C PHE A 97 -4.09 18.97 -11.12
N SER A 98 -4.44 19.47 -12.31
CA SER A 98 -3.64 20.45 -13.04
C SER A 98 -3.60 21.81 -12.32
N GLN A 99 -4.74 22.31 -11.85
CA GLN A 99 -4.83 23.61 -11.19
C GLN A 99 -4.26 23.59 -9.77
N ARG A 100 -4.58 22.57 -8.97
CA ARG A 100 -4.22 22.50 -7.54
C ARG A 100 -2.81 22.01 -7.31
N TYR A 101 -2.35 21.03 -8.09
CA TYR A 101 -1.05 20.37 -7.86
C TYR A 101 -0.05 20.62 -9.00
N GLY A 102 -0.48 21.27 -10.09
CA GLY A 102 0.37 21.46 -11.26
C GLY A 102 0.72 20.14 -11.97
N LEU A 103 -0.11 19.11 -11.80
CA LEU A 103 0.13 17.76 -12.32
C LEU A 103 -0.72 17.49 -13.56
N GLU A 104 -0.09 16.91 -14.58
CA GLU A 104 -0.82 16.33 -15.71
C GLU A 104 -1.13 14.86 -15.41
N VAL A 105 -2.42 14.53 -15.34
CA VAL A 105 -2.87 13.15 -15.13
C VAL A 105 -2.66 12.36 -16.41
N SER A 106 -1.74 11.39 -16.39
CA SER A 106 -1.46 10.54 -17.56
C SER A 106 -2.36 9.33 -17.65
N THR A 107 -2.78 8.76 -16.51
CA THR A 107 -3.52 7.51 -16.47
C THR A 107 -4.43 7.45 -15.25
N VAL A 108 -5.68 7.04 -15.45
CA VAL A 108 -6.66 6.80 -14.37
C VAL A 108 -7.18 5.38 -14.50
N ALA A 109 -7.07 4.61 -13.42
CA ALA A 109 -7.53 3.23 -13.33
C ALA A 109 -8.28 3.01 -12.02
N TYR A 110 -9.27 2.12 -12.04
CA TYR A 110 -9.97 1.64 -10.85
C TYR A 110 -10.11 0.12 -10.94
N GLY A 111 -9.50 -0.58 -9.98
CA GLY A 111 -9.35 -2.04 -10.03
C GLY A 111 -8.54 -2.50 -11.24
N ALA A 112 -9.08 -3.47 -11.99
CA ALA A 112 -8.49 -3.96 -13.24
C ALA A 112 -8.81 -3.10 -14.47
N SER A 113 -9.63 -2.05 -14.30
CA SER A 113 -10.18 -1.27 -15.41
C SER A 113 -9.50 0.07 -15.59
N LEU A 114 -9.31 0.44 -16.85
CA LEU A 114 -8.58 1.61 -17.29
C LEU A 114 -9.55 2.64 -17.87
N PHE A 115 -9.60 3.84 -17.29
CA PHE A 115 -10.53 4.90 -17.68
C PHE A 115 -9.89 5.92 -18.61
N TYR A 116 -8.60 6.20 -18.40
CA TYR A 116 -7.88 7.22 -19.15
C TYR A 116 -6.42 6.82 -19.36
N VAL A 117 -5.87 7.02 -20.57
CA VAL A 117 -4.44 6.87 -20.87
C VAL A 117 -3.99 7.90 -21.90
N GLY A 118 -3.04 8.76 -21.55
CA GLY A 118 -2.20 9.50 -22.50
C GLY A 118 -2.97 10.25 -23.60
N GLY A 119 -4.01 10.99 -23.23
CA GLY A 119 -4.83 11.76 -24.16
C GLY A 119 -5.81 10.93 -25.00
N ARG A 120 -5.86 9.61 -24.83
CA ARG A 120 -6.89 8.73 -25.40
C ARG A 120 -7.79 8.21 -24.30
N GLU A 121 -9.05 8.59 -24.40
CA GLU A 121 -10.10 8.19 -23.48
C GLU A 121 -10.69 6.86 -23.95
N VAL A 122 -10.62 5.86 -23.07
CA VAL A 122 -11.08 4.50 -23.36
C VAL A 122 -12.58 4.35 -23.02
N GLY A 123 -13.24 5.42 -22.54
CA GLY A 123 -14.64 5.42 -22.10
C GLY A 123 -15.36 6.78 -22.19
N ARG A 124 -16.63 6.82 -21.76
CA ARG A 124 -17.55 7.96 -21.89
C ARG A 124 -17.19 9.12 -20.94
N HIS A 125 -16.56 10.15 -21.51
CA HIS A 125 -16.04 11.40 -20.90
C HIS A 125 -16.97 12.17 -19.94
N GLY A 126 -18.29 12.17 -20.21
CA GLY A 126 -19.24 12.99 -19.45
C GLY A 126 -19.89 12.31 -18.25
N LEU A 127 -19.52 11.08 -17.94
CA LEU A 127 -20.13 10.35 -16.83
C LEU A 127 -19.45 10.70 -15.51
N PRO A 128 -20.21 10.83 -14.42
CA PRO A 128 -19.63 10.95 -13.08
C PRO A 128 -18.82 9.69 -12.73
N LEU A 129 -17.76 9.86 -11.94
CA LEU A 129 -16.84 8.77 -11.59
C LEU A 129 -17.55 7.55 -10.96
N SER A 130 -18.66 7.78 -10.25
CA SER A 130 -19.50 6.72 -9.68
C SER A 130 -20.11 5.81 -10.74
N GLN A 131 -20.60 6.38 -11.84
CA GLN A 131 -21.19 5.62 -12.95
C GLN A 131 -20.11 4.90 -13.75
N LEU A 132 -18.91 5.49 -13.87
CA LEU A 132 -17.76 4.83 -14.49
C LEU A 132 -17.29 3.61 -13.68
N ALA A 133 -17.25 3.72 -12.34
CA ALA A 133 -16.93 2.59 -11.47
C ALA A 133 -17.97 1.47 -11.54
N ASN A 134 -19.26 1.82 -11.63
CA ASN A 134 -20.37 0.87 -11.68
C ASN A 134 -20.63 0.25 -13.06
N ALA A 135 -20.07 0.82 -14.14
CA ALA A 135 -20.23 0.30 -15.50
C ALA A 135 -19.36 -0.93 -15.81
N LEU A 136 -18.57 -1.39 -14.83
CA LEU A 136 -17.69 -2.54 -14.98
C LEU A 136 -18.42 -3.86 -14.68
N PRO A 137 -18.23 -4.92 -15.48
CA PRO A 137 -18.61 -6.25 -15.07
C PRO A 137 -17.76 -6.65 -13.86
N GLY A 138 -18.42 -7.11 -12.79
CA GLY A 138 -17.78 -7.62 -11.59
C GLY A 138 -16.99 -8.91 -11.81
#